data_AF-F3CDV5-F1
#
_entry.id   AF-F3CDV5-F1
#
_cell.length_a   1.000
_cell.length_b   1.000
_cell.length_c   1.000
_cell.angle_alpha   90.00
_cell.angle_beta   90.00
_cell.angle_gamma   90.00
#
_symmetry.space_group_name_H-M   'P 1'
#
loop_
_entity.id
_entity.type
_entity.pdbx_description
1 polymer ?
#
loop_
_entity_poly.entity_id
_entity_poly.type
_entity_poly.pdbx_seq_one_letter_code
_entity_poly.pdbx_strand_id
1 'polypeptide(L)' 'MSKGPQSGIGKDQWLQLINEKGWLWTPTLRADAHEAPTLLLAHGAGAPMDSDFMSHMATDIAAQGVSVLRFEFPYMA' A
#
# COMPACT_ATOMS: atom_id res chain seq x y z
N MET A 1 30.26 -11.91 21.27
CA MET A 1 29.05 -11.11 21.06
C MET A 1 28.76 -11.11 19.57
N SER A 2 27.96 -12.07 19.09
CA SER A 2 27.66 -12.20 17.67
C SER A 2 26.57 -11.17 17.32
N LYS A 3 26.89 -10.23 16.44
CA LYS A 3 25.85 -9.40 15.81
C LYS A 3 25.10 -10.32 14.86
N GLY A 4 23.84 -10.64 15.19
CA GLY A 4 22.95 -11.39 14.31
C GLY A 4 22.78 -10.68 12.97
N PRO A 5 22.39 -11.39 11.90
CA PRO A 5 22.30 -10.83 10.57
C PRO A 5 21.29 -9.70 10.59
N GLN A 6 21.71 -8.49 10.22
CA GLN A 6 20.78 -7.41 9.92
C GLN A 6 19.93 -7.89 8.74
N SER A 7 18.64 -8.15 9.00
CA SER A 7 17.69 -8.49 7.95
C SER A 7 17.63 -7.32 6.98
N GLY A 8 18.28 -7.47 5.82
CA GLY A 8 18.01 -6.61 4.68
C GLY A 8 16.49 -6.63 4.43
N ILE A 9 15.92 -5.46 4.12
CA ILE A 9 14.52 -5.33 3.71
C ILE A 9 14.36 -6.19 2.46
N GLY A 10 13.90 -7.42 2.64
CA GLY A 10 13.62 -8.32 1.53
C GLY A 10 12.58 -7.67 0.63
N LYS A 11 12.70 -7.84 -0.69
CA LYS A 11 11.76 -7.28 -1.68
C LYS A 11 10.30 -7.65 -1.43
N ASP A 12 10.04 -8.63 -0.56
CA ASP A 12 8.72 -9.17 -0.25
C ASP A 12 8.25 -8.82 1.18
N GLN A 13 9.08 -8.16 1.99
CA GLN A 13 8.77 -7.82 3.39
C GLN A 13 7.56 -6.86 3.50
N TRP A 14 7.34 -6.03 2.48
CA TRP A 14 6.19 -5.11 2.43
C TRP A 14 4.86 -5.85 2.19
N LEU A 15 4.85 -6.98 1.46
CA LEU A 15 3.65 -7.81 1.28
C LEU A 15 3.19 -8.40 2.60
N GLN A 16 4.15 -8.81 3.44
CA GLN A 16 3.86 -9.27 4.79
C GLN A 16 3.26 -8.15 5.64
N LEU A 17 3.83 -6.94 5.58
CA LEU A 17 3.31 -5.77 6.32
C LEU A 17 1.91 -5.37 5.88
N ILE A 18 1.58 -5.46 4.59
CA ILE A 18 0.22 -5.20 4.09
C ILE A 18 -0.79 -6.12 4.77
N ASN A 19 -0.50 -7.42 4.78
CA ASN A 19 -1.38 -8.42 5.38
C ASN A 19 -1.49 -8.22 6.90
N GLU A 20 -0.37 -8.00 7.58
CA GLU A 20 -0.34 -7.81 9.04
C GLU A 20 -1.06 -6.54 9.50
N LYS A 21 -1.04 -5.48 8.68
CA LYS A 21 -1.63 -4.18 9.02
C LYS A 21 -3.04 -3.99 8.46
N GLY A 22 -3.55 -4.94 7.68
CA GLY A 22 -4.84 -4.81 6.99
C GLY A 22 -4.86 -3.70 5.96
N TRP A 23 -3.70 -3.30 5.43
CA TRP A 23 -3.62 -2.27 4.40
C TRP A 23 -4.18 -2.78 3.07
N LEU A 24 -4.64 -1.87 2.23
CA LEU A 24 -5.16 -2.20 0.90
C LEU A 24 -4.15 -1.83 -0.17
N TRP A 25 -3.85 -2.79 -1.04
CA TRP A 25 -2.96 -2.62 -2.17
C TRP A 25 -3.70 -2.71 -3.49
N THR A 26 -3.56 -1.67 -4.32
CA THR A 26 -4.09 -1.64 -5.69
C THR A 26 -2.91 -1.56 -6.65
N PRO A 27 -2.48 -2.69 -7.25
CA PRO A 27 -1.33 -2.69 -8.16
C PRO A 27 -1.66 -1.96 -9.45
N THR A 28 -0.67 -1.28 -10.02
CA THR A 28 -0.73 -0.77 -11.39
C THR A 28 -1.05 -1.87 -12.41
N LEU A 29 -1.69 -1.50 -13.52
CA LEU A 29 -1.97 -2.41 -14.63
C LEU A 29 -0.80 -2.55 -15.62
N ARG A 30 0.30 -1.82 -15.42
CA ARG A 30 1.48 -1.93 -16.30
C ARG A 30 2.19 -3.28 -16.13
N ALA A 31 2.73 -3.79 -17.22
CA ALA A 31 3.49 -5.05 -17.23
C ALA A 31 4.78 -4.98 -16.38
N ASP A 32 5.33 -3.79 -16.18
CA ASP A 32 6.51 -3.50 -15.36
C ASP A 32 6.14 -3.09 -13.92
N ALA A 33 5.05 -3.62 -13.35
CA ALA A 33 4.49 -3.19 -12.07
C ALA A 33 5.49 -3.13 -10.89
N HIS A 34 6.57 -3.92 -10.94
CA HIS A 34 7.64 -3.92 -9.94
C HIS A 34 8.56 -2.69 -9.97
N GLU A 35 8.58 -1.95 -11.08
CA GLU A 35 9.34 -0.71 -11.28
C GLU A 35 8.45 0.54 -11.21
N ALA A 36 7.13 0.34 -11.13
CA ALA A 36 6.17 1.43 -11.07
C ALA A 36 6.20 2.15 -9.72
N PRO A 37 6.00 3.48 -9.71
CA PRO A 37 5.91 4.24 -8.47
C PRO A 37 4.70 3.79 -7.64
N THR A 38 4.81 3.99 -6.33
CA THR A 38 3.75 3.70 -5.36
C THR A 38 3.30 4.98 -4.67
N LEU A 39 1.99 5.24 -4.71
CA LEU A 39 1.34 6.31 -3.96
C LEU A 39 0.80 5.76 -2.64
N LEU A 40 1.15 6.39 -1.52
CA LEU A 40 0.44 6.21 -0.26
C LEU A 40 -0.74 7.19 -0.22
N LEU A 41 -1.97 6.66 -0.22
CA LEU A 41 -3.20 7.45 -0.24
C LEU A 41 -3.92 7.32 1.10
N ALA A 42 -3.88 8.40 1.88
CA ALA A 42 -4.57 8.50 3.17
C ALA A 42 -5.99 9.06 2.99
N HIS A 43 -6.93 8.56 3.79
CA HIS A 43 -8.30 9.06 3.82
C HIS A 43 -8.41 10.40 4.59
N GLY A 44 -9.51 11.13 4.36
CA GLY A 44 -9.89 12.29 5.17
C GLY A 44 -10.53 11.88 6.51
N ALA A 45 -10.73 12.84 7.41
CA ALA A 45 -11.35 12.58 8.71
C ALA A 45 -12.75 11.96 8.56
N GLY A 46 -12.99 10.83 9.24
CA GLY A 46 -14.30 10.17 9.30
C GLY A 46 -14.68 9.29 8.10
N ALA A 47 -13.84 9.17 7.08
CA ALA A 47 -14.02 8.23 5.97
C ALA A 47 -13.04 7.05 6.11
N PRO A 48 -13.44 5.80 5.86
CA PRO A 48 -12.51 4.67 5.87
C PRO A 48 -11.68 4.60 4.57
N MET A 49 -10.54 3.92 4.64
CA MET A 49 -9.60 3.68 3.53
C MET A 49 -10.24 2.90 2.36
N ASP A 50 -11.32 2.16 2.62
CA ASP A 50 -12.05 1.34 1.66
C ASP A 50 -13.33 2.01 1.13
N SER A 51 -13.62 3.25 1.56
CA SER A 51 -14.77 4.01 1.06
C SER A 51 -14.83 4.05 -0.46
N ASP A 52 -16.05 4.11 -1.03
CA ASP A 52 -16.27 4.06 -2.48
C ASP A 52 -15.40 5.07 -3.24
N PHE A 53 -15.27 6.30 -2.72
CA PHE A 53 -14.40 7.31 -3.31
C PHE A 53 -12.93 6.88 -3.34
N MET A 54 -12.40 6.37 -2.21
CA MET A 54 -11.01 5.93 -2.10
C MET A 54 -10.73 4.73 -3.00
N SER A 55 -11.70 3.82 -3.12
CA SER A 55 -11.62 2.65 -4.00
C SER A 55 -11.62 3.03 -5.47
N HIS A 56 -12.52 3.92 -5.91
CA HIS A 56 -12.50 4.43 -7.29
C HIS A 56 -11.19 5.18 -7.60
N MET A 57 -10.75 6.07 -6.71
CA MET A 57 -9.51 6.83 -6.90
C MET A 57 -8.29 5.90 -7.03
N ALA A 58 -8.21 4.86 -6.20
CA ALA A 58 -7.10 3.89 -6.26
C ALA A 58 -7.08 3.14 -7.60
N THR A 59 -8.25 2.71 -8.10
CA THR A 59 -8.37 2.05 -9.40
C THR A 59 -7.97 2.97 -10.56
N ASP A 60 -8.45 4.21 -10.55
CA ASP A 60 -8.15 5.16 -11.63
C ASP A 60 -6.67 5.53 -11.69
N ILE A 61 -6.04 5.74 -10.52
CA ILE A 61 -4.59 6.01 -10.42
C ILE A 61 -3.78 4.78 -10.86
N ALA A 62 -4.19 3.57 -10.48
CA ALA A 62 -3.56 2.33 -10.92
C ALA A 62 -3.61 2.14 -12.44
N ALA A 63 -4.71 2.54 -13.08
CA ALA A 63 -4.84 2.55 -14.53
C ALA A 63 -3.86 3.53 -15.21
N GLN A 64 -3.43 4.60 -14.51
CA GLN A 64 -2.42 5.54 -15.00
C GLN A 64 -0.97 5.08 -14.78
N GLY A 65 -0.76 3.86 -14.28
CA GLY A 65 0.57 3.31 -14.12
C GLY A 65 1.16 3.42 -12.72
N VAL A 66 0.40 3.88 -11.72
CA VAL A 66 0.88 4.13 -10.35
C VAL A 66 0.16 3.22 -9.38
N SER A 67 0.89 2.35 -8.68
CA SER A 67 0.26 1.50 -7.67
C SER A 67 -0.14 2.30 -6.43
N VAL A 68 -1.21 1.90 -5.74
CA VAL A 68 -1.77 2.65 -4.60
C VAL A 68 -1.85 1.79 -3.36
N LEU A 69 -1.23 2.27 -2.28
CA LEU A 69 -1.36 1.72 -0.93
C LEU A 69 -2.30 2.61 -0.10
N ARG A 70 -3.31 2.01 0.52
CA ARG A 70 -4.23 2.68 1.44
C ARG A 70 -4.15 2.04 2.82
N PHE A 71 -4.34 2.86 3.85
CA PHE A 71 -4.22 2.46 5.25
C PHE A 71 -5.21 3.24 6.11
N GLU A 72 -5.57 2.66 7.26
CA GLU A 72 -6.29 3.36 8.32
C GLU A 72 -5.31 4.05 9.27
N PHE A 73 -5.64 5.27 9.71
CA PHE A 73 -4.94 5.88 10.83
C PHE A 73 -5.27 5.14 12.14
N PRO A 74 -4.36 5.11 13.14
CA PRO A 74 -4.58 4.36 14.38
C PRO A 74 -5.83 4.73 15.18
N TYR A 75 -6.42 5.91 14.93
CA TYR A 75 -7.64 6.35 15.63
C TYR A 75 -8.93 5.78 15.02
N MET A 76 -8.86 5.16 13.83
CA MET A 76 -10.01 4.52 13.17
C MET A 76 -10.19 3.05 13.62
N ALA A 77 -9.25 2.50 14.40
CA ALA A 77 -9.18 1.11 14.86
C ALA A 77 -9.63 0.94 16.33
#